data_AF-A0A821S091-F1
#
_entry.id   AF-A0A821S091-F1
#
_cell.length_a   1.000
_cell.length_b   1.000
_cell.length_c   1.000
_cell.angle_alpha   90.00
_cell.angle_beta   90.00
_cell.angle_gamma   90.00
#
_symmetry.space_group_name_H-M   'P 1'
#
loop_
_entity.id
_entity.type
_entity.pdbx_description
1 polymer ?
#
loop_
_entity_poly.entity_id
_entity_poly.type
_entity_poly.pdbx_seq_one_letter_code
_entity_poly.pdbx_strand_id
1 'polypeptide(L)'
;MACCANLAPALLLHVNLLLMVLVGGVLLTGLRACWDPTLYVPARELFPLEFRVTAVLLPTLALVTLIAGHAALLALQSHRRSLRRVLLYMYAGILVACSIAQTACGGWVWARTTEWTQGEQAREVRRAAALGEHLQPLLEELAQWPSLPQIARVAALMREARDDLPRQLRALSAAAVMLLTLQLLAALLALISAIGPPRRAPSILTLSTPLSSRKGKSRAVYRGGRLWLLQDDRNEDAPLACT
;
A
#
# COMPACT_ATOMS: atom_id res chain seq x y z
N MET A 1 -9.91 20.50 16.33
CA MET A 1 -8.51 20.24 15.91
C MET A 1 -7.81 19.13 16.71
N ALA A 2 -7.98 19.02 18.04
CA ALA A 2 -7.34 17.97 18.85
C ALA A 2 -7.80 16.52 18.53
N CYS A 3 -9.09 16.31 18.20
CA CYS A 3 -9.59 14.99 17.77
C CYS A 3 -8.95 14.53 16.45
N CYS A 4 -8.84 15.42 15.46
CA CYS A 4 -8.22 15.11 14.17
C CYS A 4 -6.73 14.75 14.29
N ALA A 5 -6.01 15.38 15.22
CA ALA A 5 -4.59 15.09 15.47
C ALA A 5 -4.33 13.68 16.05
N ASN A 6 -5.31 13.11 16.75
CA ASN A 6 -5.23 11.75 17.29
C ASN A 6 -5.71 10.69 16.28
N LEU A 7 -6.60 11.06 15.36
CA LEU A 7 -7.13 10.17 14.31
C LEU A 7 -6.13 9.95 13.17
N ALA A 8 -5.40 10.98 12.76
CA ALA A 8 -4.43 10.91 11.66
C ALA A 8 -3.39 9.76 11.79
N PRO A 9 -2.70 9.56 12.93
CA PRO A 9 -1.73 8.46 13.06
C PRO A 9 -2.41 7.07 13.11
N ALA A 10 -3.65 6.97 13.59
CA ALA A 10 -4.40 5.72 13.59
C ALA A 10 -4.84 5.36 12.16
N LEU A 11 -5.35 6.33 11.40
CA LEU A 11 -5.70 6.17 9.99
C LEU A 11 -4.45 5.84 9.15
N LEU A 12 -3.33 6.51 9.41
CA LEU A 12 -2.07 6.26 8.72
C LEU A 12 -1.65 4.78 8.84
N LEU A 13 -1.82 4.15 10.00
CA LEU A 13 -1.51 2.74 10.18
C LEU A 13 -2.36 1.84 9.28
N HIS A 14 -3.67 2.10 9.20
CA HIS A 14 -4.60 1.31 8.39
C HIS A 14 -4.33 1.49 6.89
N VAL A 15 -4.14 2.74 6.46
CA VAL A 15 -3.79 3.06 5.06
C VAL A 15 -2.46 2.42 4.68
N ASN A 16 -1.45 2.49 5.57
CA ASN A 16 -0.15 1.87 5.33
C ASN A 16 -0.25 0.34 5.24
N LEU A 17 -1.10 -0.31 6.05
CA LEU A 17 -1.33 -1.75 5.94
C LEU A 17 -1.93 -2.13 4.58
N LEU A 18 -2.98 -1.42 4.14
CA LEU A 18 -3.59 -1.65 2.82
C LEU A 18 -2.58 -1.41 1.70
N LEU A 19 -1.77 -0.35 1.81
CA LEU A 19 -0.72 -0.03 0.87
C LEU A 19 0.33 -1.16 0.80
N MET A 20 0.76 -1.71 1.93
CA MET A 20 1.71 -2.82 1.99
C MET A 20 1.19 -4.07 1.28
N VAL A 21 -0.09 -4.41 1.48
CA VAL A 21 -0.72 -5.56 0.81
C VAL A 21 -0.74 -5.36 -0.70
N LEU A 22 -1.21 -4.19 -1.14
CA LEU A 22 -1.33 -3.88 -2.57
C LEU A 22 0.04 -3.84 -3.24
N VAL A 23 1.01 -3.18 -2.62
CA VAL A 23 2.40 -3.09 -3.10
C VAL A 23 3.09 -4.45 -3.11
N GLY A 24 2.83 -5.31 -2.13
CA GLY A 24 3.31 -6.69 -2.14
C GLY A 24 2.79 -7.47 -3.34
N GLY A 25 1.52 -7.28 -3.71
CA GLY A 25 0.94 -7.83 -4.94
C GLY A 25 1.61 -7.28 -6.21
N VAL A 26 1.89 -5.97 -6.25
CA VAL A 26 2.63 -5.33 -7.36
C VAL A 26 4.06 -5.90 -7.48
N LEU A 27 4.75 -6.11 -6.36
CA LEU A 27 6.08 -6.71 -6.37
C LEU A 27 6.04 -8.15 -6.93
N LEU A 28 5.10 -8.96 -6.45
CA LEU A 28 4.95 -10.34 -6.90
C LEU A 28 4.60 -10.42 -8.39
N THR A 29 3.69 -9.56 -8.86
CA THR A 29 3.30 -9.50 -10.28
C THR A 29 4.45 -8.99 -11.15
N GLY A 30 5.22 -8.00 -10.70
CA GLY A 30 6.42 -7.52 -11.39
C GLY A 30 7.49 -8.61 -11.51
N LEU A 31 7.80 -9.30 -10.41
CA LEU A 31 8.70 -10.45 -10.44
C LEU A 31 8.16 -11.55 -11.35
N ARG A 32 6.84 -11.81 -11.32
CA ARG A 32 6.15 -12.71 -12.25
C ARG A 32 6.32 -12.39 -13.71
N ALA A 33 6.24 -11.12 -14.08
CA ALA A 33 6.49 -10.72 -15.45
C ALA A 33 7.94 -10.99 -15.91
N CYS A 34 8.92 -11.00 -15.00
CA CYS A 34 10.33 -11.18 -15.35
C CYS A 34 10.75 -12.64 -15.60
N TRP A 35 10.14 -13.61 -14.91
CA TRP A 35 10.52 -15.03 -14.96
C TRP A 35 9.47 -15.97 -15.58
N ASP A 36 8.21 -15.56 -15.72
CA ASP A 36 7.15 -16.42 -16.30
C ASP A 36 7.23 -16.35 -17.84
N PRO A 37 7.61 -17.44 -18.54
CA PRO A 37 7.83 -17.41 -19.98
C PRO A 37 6.57 -17.05 -20.77
N THR A 38 5.39 -17.35 -20.21
CA THR A 38 4.10 -17.08 -20.87
C THR A 38 3.78 -15.59 -20.95
N LEU A 39 4.30 -14.79 -20.02
CA LEU A 39 4.15 -13.32 -19.98
C LEU A 39 5.36 -12.63 -20.60
N TYR A 40 6.55 -13.14 -20.28
CA TYR A 40 7.83 -12.58 -20.68
C TYR A 40 8.03 -12.56 -22.20
N VAL A 41 7.85 -13.70 -22.88
CA VAL A 41 8.12 -13.83 -24.31
C VAL A 41 7.27 -12.87 -25.15
N PRO A 42 5.92 -12.86 -25.06
CA PRO A 42 5.12 -11.99 -25.89
C PRO A 42 5.36 -10.50 -25.59
N ALA A 43 5.51 -10.13 -24.31
CA ALA A 43 5.74 -8.73 -23.93
C ALA A 43 7.10 -8.22 -24.43
N ARG A 44 8.15 -9.06 -24.35
CA ARG A 44 9.49 -8.72 -24.83
C ARG A 44 9.54 -8.56 -26.36
N GLU A 45 8.83 -9.41 -27.10
CA GLU A 45 8.84 -9.35 -28.57
C GLU A 45 8.03 -8.16 -29.10
N LEU A 46 6.88 -7.87 -28.50
CA LEU A 46 6.01 -6.78 -28.94
C LEU A 46 6.48 -5.40 -28.47
N PHE A 47 7.04 -5.32 -27.26
CA PHE A 47 7.41 -4.06 -26.60
C PHE A 47 8.75 -4.18 -25.87
N PRO A 48 9.88 -4.34 -26.60
CA PRO A 48 11.16 -4.71 -26.00
C PRO A 48 11.70 -3.66 -25.02
N LEU A 49 11.52 -2.37 -25.33
CA LEU A 49 12.02 -1.28 -24.48
C LEU A 49 11.10 -1.06 -23.28
N GLU A 50 9.80 -1.02 -23.53
CA GLU A 50 8.77 -0.79 -22.53
C GLU A 50 8.76 -1.93 -21.51
N PHE A 51 8.92 -3.17 -21.97
CA PHE A 51 9.09 -4.34 -21.09
C PHE A 51 10.34 -4.22 -20.22
N ARG A 52 11.52 -3.92 -20.78
CA ARG A 52 12.76 -3.82 -19.98
C ARG A 52 12.66 -2.74 -18.90
N VAL A 53 12.10 -1.59 -19.23
CA VAL A 53 11.92 -0.48 -18.26
C VAL A 53 10.92 -0.88 -17.18
N THR A 54 9.75 -1.40 -17.55
CA THR A 54 8.70 -1.76 -16.59
C THR A 54 9.09 -2.96 -15.71
N ALA A 55 9.79 -3.96 -16.27
CA ALA A 55 10.30 -5.12 -15.56
C ALA A 55 11.26 -4.78 -14.42
N VAL A 56 12.01 -3.68 -14.54
CA VAL A 56 12.89 -3.18 -13.48
C VAL A 56 12.14 -2.20 -12.59
N LEU A 57 11.46 -1.22 -13.18
CA LEU A 57 10.87 -0.10 -12.44
C LEU A 57 9.75 -0.56 -11.50
N LEU A 58 8.90 -1.49 -11.92
CA LEU A 58 7.75 -1.95 -11.15
C LEU A 58 8.15 -2.64 -9.84
N PRO A 59 9.06 -3.65 -9.83
CA PRO A 59 9.54 -4.22 -8.58
C PRO A 59 10.40 -3.24 -7.77
N THR A 60 11.20 -2.37 -8.40
CA THR A 60 12.00 -1.37 -7.68
C THR A 60 11.10 -0.39 -6.92
N LEU A 61 10.09 0.19 -7.57
CA LEU A 61 9.16 1.11 -6.92
C LEU A 61 8.34 0.42 -5.83
N ALA A 62 7.95 -0.85 -6.05
CA ALA A 62 7.27 -1.63 -5.03
C ALA A 62 8.16 -1.85 -3.79
N LEU A 63 9.41 -2.27 -3.99
CA LEU A 63 10.36 -2.49 -2.90
C LEU A 63 10.66 -1.19 -2.13
N VAL A 64 10.89 -0.07 -2.83
CA VAL A 64 11.09 1.24 -2.22
C VAL A 64 9.89 1.64 -1.37
N THR A 65 8.66 1.39 -1.86
CA THR A 65 7.43 1.69 -1.11
C THR A 65 7.29 0.80 0.14
N LEU A 66 7.65 -0.50 0.04
CA LEU A 66 7.68 -1.40 1.19
C LEU A 66 8.67 -0.90 2.26
N ILE A 67 9.89 -0.54 1.86
CA ILE A 67 10.91 -0.01 2.78
C ILE A 67 10.41 1.29 3.43
N ALA A 68 9.79 2.18 2.64
CA ALA A 68 9.26 3.44 3.14
C ALA A 68 8.20 3.22 4.24
N GLY A 69 7.26 2.29 4.07
CA GLY A 69 6.26 2.10 5.12
C GLY A 69 6.78 1.33 6.34
N HIS A 70 7.91 0.62 6.26
CA HIS A 70 8.64 0.21 7.48
C HIS A 70 9.20 1.42 8.24
N ALA A 71 9.74 2.42 7.52
CA ALA A 71 10.17 3.67 8.14
C ALA A 71 9.01 4.42 8.81
N ALA A 72 7.79 4.36 8.24
CA ALA A 72 6.58 4.91 8.86
C ALA A 72 6.20 4.19 10.15
N LEU A 73 6.28 2.86 10.20
CA LEU A 73 6.04 2.08 11.42
C LEU A 73 7.06 2.42 12.52
N LEU A 74 8.34 2.51 12.15
CA LEU A 74 9.41 2.96 13.06
C LEU A 74 9.15 4.38 13.58
N ALA A 75 8.66 5.28 12.73
CA ALA A 75 8.32 6.64 13.12
C ALA A 75 7.22 6.66 14.19
N LEU A 76 6.21 5.80 14.06
CA LEU A 76 5.09 5.69 15.01
C LEU A 76 5.51 5.10 16.37
N GLN A 77 6.54 4.26 16.39
CA GLN A 77 7.10 3.67 17.62
C GLN A 77 8.16 4.56 18.29
N SER A 78 8.76 5.50 17.54
CA SER A 78 9.82 6.34 18.06
C SER A 78 9.34 7.38 19.09
N HIS A 79 10.00 7.42 20.25
CA HIS A 79 9.73 8.42 21.30
C HIS A 79 10.37 9.78 21.02
N ARG A 80 11.45 9.82 20.22
CA ARG A 80 12.17 11.07 19.88
C ARG A 80 11.43 11.86 18.81
N ARG A 81 11.00 13.08 19.15
CA ARG A 81 10.16 13.94 18.27
C ARG A 81 10.85 14.33 16.96
N SER A 82 12.16 14.61 16.98
CA SER A 82 12.94 14.95 15.79
C SER A 82 13.00 13.78 14.82
N LEU A 83 13.39 12.59 15.31
CA LEU A 83 13.48 11.36 14.52
C LEU A 83 12.12 11.00 13.89
N ARG A 84 11.04 11.06 14.67
CA ARG A 84 9.67 10.82 14.18
C ARG A 84 9.33 11.72 13.00
N ARG A 85 9.61 13.02 13.10
CA ARG A 85 9.32 13.99 12.03
C ARG A 85 10.14 13.73 10.78
N VAL A 86 11.44 13.49 10.94
CA VAL A 86 12.34 13.20 9.81
C VAL A 86 11.87 11.94 9.07
N LEU A 87 11.55 10.87 9.79
CA LEU A 87 11.06 9.62 9.19
C LEU A 87 9.72 9.81 8.46
N LEU A 88 8.79 10.61 9.02
CA LEU A 88 7.50 10.89 8.36
C LEU A 88 7.66 11.78 7.12
N TYR A 89 8.57 12.76 7.13
CA TYR A 89 8.88 13.57 5.95
C TYR A 89 9.56 12.74 4.86
N MET A 90 10.53 11.90 5.23
CA MET A 90 11.16 10.96 4.30
C MET A 90 10.14 10.01 3.68
N TYR A 91 9.25 9.43 4.49
CA TYR A 91 8.17 8.57 4.01
C TYR A 91 7.26 9.30 3.02
N ALA A 92 6.76 10.50 3.37
CA ALA A 92 5.89 11.27 2.49
C ALA A 92 6.59 11.66 1.18
N GLY A 93 7.86 12.10 1.25
CA GLY A 93 8.65 12.43 0.07
C GLY A 93 8.87 11.23 -0.86
N ILE A 94 9.19 10.07 -0.30
CA ILE A 94 9.35 8.83 -1.07
C ILE A 94 8.04 8.45 -1.76
N LEU A 95 6.90 8.47 -1.04
CA LEU A 95 5.62 8.13 -1.63
C LEU A 95 5.24 9.06 -2.79
N VAL A 96 5.42 10.37 -2.63
CA VAL A 96 5.17 11.34 -3.70
C VAL A 96 6.09 11.10 -4.91
N ALA A 97 7.38 10.88 -4.67
CA ALA A 97 8.34 10.57 -5.74
C ALA A 97 7.96 9.27 -6.47
N CYS A 98 7.54 8.23 -5.74
CA CYS A 98 7.04 6.99 -6.32
C CYS A 98 5.77 7.23 -7.15
N SER A 99 4.80 8.02 -6.67
CA SER A 99 3.59 8.34 -7.43
C SER A 99 3.90 9.10 -8.73
N ILE A 100 4.85 10.04 -8.70
CA ILE A 100 5.32 10.75 -9.91
C ILE A 100 5.97 9.76 -10.89
N ALA A 101 6.87 8.90 -10.41
CA ALA A 101 7.54 7.91 -11.26
C ALA A 101 6.54 6.91 -11.89
N GLN A 102 5.54 6.46 -11.12
CA GLN A 102 4.49 5.56 -11.61
C GLN A 102 3.63 6.22 -12.68
N THR A 103 3.19 7.46 -12.45
CA THR A 103 2.36 8.21 -13.41
C THR A 103 3.13 8.56 -14.67
N ALA A 104 4.39 9.00 -14.55
CA ALA A 104 5.26 9.28 -15.70
C ALA A 104 5.52 8.01 -16.52
N CYS A 105 5.85 6.88 -15.88
CA CYS A 105 6.06 5.61 -16.57
C CYS A 105 4.76 5.12 -17.23
N GLY A 106 3.63 5.15 -16.52
CA GLY A 106 2.34 4.75 -17.06
C GLY A 106 1.92 5.60 -18.26
N GLY A 107 2.11 6.92 -18.19
CA GLY A 107 1.86 7.83 -19.31
C GLY A 107 2.80 7.58 -20.49
N TRP A 108 4.08 7.32 -20.24
CA TRP A 108 5.04 6.97 -21.30
C TRP A 108 4.69 5.65 -21.98
N VAL A 109 4.41 4.58 -21.22
CA VAL A 109 3.97 3.29 -21.77
C VAL A 109 2.69 3.47 -22.58
N TRP A 110 1.71 4.22 -22.05
CA TRP A 110 0.47 4.50 -22.76
C TRP A 110 0.71 5.20 -24.11
N ALA A 111 1.50 6.27 -24.12
CA ALA A 111 1.85 6.97 -25.36
C ALA A 111 2.51 6.04 -26.37
N ARG A 112 3.50 5.25 -25.93
CA ARG A 112 4.21 4.26 -26.76
C ARG A 112 3.29 3.19 -27.32
N THR A 113 2.36 2.68 -26.51
CA THR A 113 1.34 1.73 -26.99
C THR A 113 0.43 2.38 -28.02
N THR A 114 -0.01 3.63 -27.82
CA THR A 114 -0.85 4.31 -28.81
C THR A 114 -0.13 4.55 -30.13
N GLU A 115 1.15 4.94 -30.10
CA GLU A 115 1.99 5.05 -31.31
C GLU A 115 2.11 3.69 -32.01
N TRP A 116 2.40 2.64 -31.25
CA TRP A 116 2.54 1.28 -31.77
C TRP A 116 1.28 0.81 -32.50
N THR A 117 0.07 1.13 -32.00
CA THR A 117 -1.19 0.70 -32.64
C THR A 117 -1.36 1.22 -34.08
N GLN A 118 -0.67 2.30 -34.44
CA GLN A 118 -0.72 2.92 -35.77
C GLN A 118 0.32 2.32 -36.74
N GLY A 119 1.36 1.68 -36.19
CA GLY A 119 2.48 1.10 -36.94
C GLY A 119 2.15 -0.19 -37.71
N GLU A 120 3.11 -0.64 -38.52
CA GLU A 120 2.97 -1.84 -39.35
C GLU A 120 2.90 -3.13 -38.55
N GLN A 121 3.71 -3.27 -37.50
CA GLN A 121 3.68 -4.43 -36.59
C GLN A 121 2.30 -4.65 -35.97
N ALA A 122 1.63 -3.58 -35.54
CA ALA A 122 0.27 -3.68 -35.02
C ALA A 122 -0.74 -4.11 -36.11
N ARG A 123 -0.51 -3.76 -37.38
CA ARG A 123 -1.34 -4.26 -38.50
C ARG A 123 -1.10 -5.74 -38.72
N GLU A 124 0.15 -6.21 -38.66
CA GLU A 124 0.48 -7.64 -38.75
C GLU A 124 -0.14 -8.44 -37.61
N VAL A 125 -0.03 -7.96 -36.38
CA VAL A 125 -0.68 -8.57 -35.20
C VAL A 125 -2.20 -8.58 -35.37
N ARG A 126 -2.82 -7.50 -35.87
CA ARG A 126 -4.26 -7.49 -36.18
C ARG A 126 -4.63 -8.50 -37.27
N ARG A 127 -3.82 -8.65 -38.32
CA ARG A 127 -4.05 -9.66 -39.37
C ARG A 127 -3.91 -11.08 -38.81
N ALA A 128 -2.90 -11.33 -37.97
CA ALA A 128 -2.69 -12.60 -37.30
C ALA A 128 -3.84 -12.90 -36.31
N ALA A 129 -4.32 -11.90 -35.58
CA ALA A 129 -5.49 -12.04 -34.71
C ALA A 129 -6.76 -12.36 -35.51
N ALA A 130 -6.97 -11.70 -36.66
CA ALA A 130 -8.09 -11.98 -37.56
C ALA A 130 -8.02 -13.41 -38.12
N LEU A 131 -6.83 -13.91 -38.48
CA LEU A 131 -6.62 -15.31 -38.84
C LEU A 131 -6.97 -16.26 -37.67
N GLY A 132 -6.65 -15.86 -36.44
CA GLY A 132 -7.05 -16.57 -35.22
C GLY A 132 -8.57 -16.72 -35.08
N GLU A 133 -9.36 -15.74 -35.49
CA GLU A 133 -10.84 -15.84 -35.47
C GLU A 133 -11.36 -16.93 -36.42
N HIS A 134 -10.66 -17.18 -37.53
CA HIS A 134 -11.02 -18.22 -38.49
C HIS A 134 -10.48 -19.60 -38.08
N LEU A 135 -9.35 -19.64 -37.38
CA LEU A 135 -8.74 -20.88 -36.88
C LEU A 135 -9.45 -21.42 -35.64
N GLN A 136 -10.04 -20.56 -34.82
CA GLN A 136 -10.74 -20.95 -33.60
C GLN A 136 -11.88 -21.97 -33.82
N PRO A 137 -12.82 -21.79 -34.77
CA PRO A 137 -13.85 -22.81 -35.02
C PRO A 137 -13.25 -24.13 -35.53
N LEU A 138 -12.19 -24.09 -36.34
CA LEU A 138 -11.51 -25.29 -36.82
C LEU A 138 -10.83 -26.06 -35.67
N LEU A 139 -10.22 -25.34 -34.72
CA LEU A 139 -9.65 -25.94 -33.51
C LEU A 139 -10.74 -26.54 -32.60
N GLU A 140 -11.92 -25.92 -32.55
CA GLU A 140 -13.06 -26.43 -31.79
C GLU A 140 -13.67 -27.70 -32.42
N GLU A 141 -13.72 -27.79 -33.74
CA GLU A 141 -14.11 -29.04 -34.43
C GLU A 141 -13.07 -30.14 -34.24
N LEU A 142 -11.78 -29.82 -34.39
CA LEU A 142 -10.68 -30.75 -34.13
C LEU A 142 -10.62 -31.20 -32.67
N ALA A 143 -11.03 -30.35 -31.73
CA ALA A 143 -11.12 -30.67 -30.30
C ALA A 143 -12.21 -31.69 -29.96
N GLN A 144 -13.19 -31.91 -30.84
CA GLN A 144 -14.21 -32.94 -30.66
C GLN A 144 -13.65 -34.35 -30.91
N TRP A 145 -12.47 -34.47 -31.54
CA TRP A 145 -11.83 -35.76 -31.75
C TRP A 145 -11.15 -36.24 -30.46
N PRO A 146 -11.54 -37.42 -29.93
CA PRO A 146 -11.08 -37.89 -28.61
C PRO A 146 -9.58 -38.21 -28.55
N SER A 147 -8.88 -38.23 -29.68
CA SER A 147 -7.44 -38.50 -29.77
C SER A 147 -6.55 -37.28 -29.47
N LEU A 148 -7.10 -36.06 -29.38
CA LEU A 148 -6.30 -34.83 -29.33
C LEU A 148 -6.71 -33.89 -28.16
N PRO A 149 -6.57 -34.33 -26.89
CA PRO A 149 -6.95 -33.53 -25.72
C PRO A 149 -6.16 -32.22 -25.57
N GLN A 150 -4.97 -32.14 -26.15
CA GLN A 150 -4.14 -30.93 -26.13
C GLN A 150 -4.74 -29.80 -26.97
N ILE A 151 -5.40 -30.12 -28.08
CA ILE A 151 -6.03 -29.13 -28.98
C ILE A 151 -7.23 -28.48 -28.31
N ALA A 152 -8.08 -29.29 -27.66
CA ALA A 152 -9.20 -28.81 -26.86
C ALA A 152 -8.75 -27.82 -25.77
N ARG A 153 -7.62 -28.11 -25.11
CA ARG A 153 -7.05 -27.24 -24.08
C ARG A 153 -6.54 -25.92 -24.65
N VAL A 154 -5.89 -25.93 -25.81
CA VAL A 154 -5.40 -24.71 -26.47
C VAL A 154 -6.57 -23.83 -26.92
N ALA A 155 -7.60 -24.41 -27.53
CA ALA A 155 -8.80 -23.66 -27.95
C ALA A 155 -9.50 -23.00 -26.75
N ALA A 156 -9.63 -23.73 -25.64
CA ALA A 156 -10.19 -23.19 -24.39
C ALA A 156 -9.34 -22.03 -23.83
N LEU A 157 -8.01 -22.18 -23.78
CA LEU A 157 -7.10 -21.14 -23.29
C LEU A 157 -7.11 -19.89 -24.16
N MET A 158 -7.21 -20.04 -25.49
CA MET A 158 -7.31 -18.89 -26.40
C MET A 158 -8.62 -18.12 -26.19
N ARG A 159 -9.74 -18.84 -26.01
CA ARG A 159 -11.04 -18.23 -25.73
C ARG A 159 -11.03 -17.50 -24.38
N GLU A 160 -10.55 -18.16 -23.33
CA GLU A 160 -10.42 -17.58 -22.00
C GLU A 160 -9.54 -16.33 -22.00
N ALA A 161 -8.37 -16.38 -22.65
CA ALA A 161 -7.48 -15.23 -22.77
C ALA A 161 -8.15 -14.05 -23.47
N ARG A 162 -8.90 -14.31 -24.55
CA ARG A 162 -9.60 -13.26 -25.31
C ARG A 162 -10.71 -12.59 -24.49
N ASP A 163 -11.50 -13.38 -23.78
CA ASP A 163 -12.64 -12.90 -23.00
C ASP A 163 -12.20 -12.18 -21.72
N ASP A 164 -11.11 -12.64 -21.10
CA ASP A 164 -10.64 -12.10 -19.83
C ASP A 164 -9.65 -10.94 -19.98
N LEU A 165 -8.93 -10.82 -21.11
CA LEU A 165 -8.01 -9.69 -21.35
C LEU A 165 -8.64 -8.30 -21.04
N PRO A 166 -9.82 -7.92 -21.56
CA PRO A 166 -10.42 -6.62 -21.27
C PRO A 166 -10.89 -6.49 -19.81
N ARG A 167 -11.18 -7.59 -19.13
CA ARG A 167 -11.56 -7.58 -17.71
C ARG A 167 -10.33 -7.39 -16.83
N GLN A 168 -9.25 -8.11 -17.13
CA GLN A 168 -7.97 -8.02 -16.45
C GLN A 168 -7.35 -6.62 -16.61
N LEU A 169 -7.40 -6.03 -17.81
CA LEU A 169 -6.94 -4.65 -18.03
C LEU A 169 -7.71 -3.63 -17.17
N ARG A 170 -9.04 -3.76 -17.08
CA ARG A 170 -9.85 -2.92 -16.20
C ARG A 170 -9.48 -3.11 -14.73
N ALA A 171 -9.32 -4.35 -14.27
CA ALA A 171 -8.91 -4.65 -12.91
C ALA A 171 -7.52 -4.07 -12.57
N LEU A 172 -6.54 -4.21 -13.46
CA LEU A 172 -5.20 -3.63 -13.31
C LEU A 172 -5.25 -2.11 -13.26
N SER A 173 -6.05 -1.46 -14.12
CA SER A 173 -6.21 -0.01 -14.10
C SER A 173 -6.85 0.49 -12.79
N ALA A 174 -7.86 -0.22 -12.28
CA ALA A 174 -8.49 0.09 -11.01
C ALA A 174 -7.51 -0.09 -9.84
N ALA A 175 -6.71 -1.17 -9.85
CA ALA A 175 -5.67 -1.39 -8.85
C ALA A 175 -4.58 -0.32 -8.89
N ALA A 176 -4.17 0.14 -10.07
CA ALA A 176 -3.21 1.22 -10.24
C ALA A 176 -3.75 2.56 -9.69
N VAL A 177 -5.02 2.89 -9.99
CA VAL A 177 -5.68 4.08 -9.42
C VAL A 177 -5.77 3.98 -7.90
N MET A 178 -6.17 2.82 -7.37
CA MET A 178 -6.24 2.59 -5.93
C MET A 178 -4.86 2.70 -5.26
N LEU A 179 -3.80 2.24 -5.92
CA LEU A 179 -2.44 2.38 -5.42
C LEU A 179 -2.04 3.85 -5.31
N LEU A 180 -2.27 4.64 -6.36
CA LEU A 180 -1.95 6.07 -6.38
C LEU A 180 -2.75 6.84 -5.32
N THR A 181 -4.05 6.56 -5.17
CA THR A 181 -4.87 7.22 -4.15
C THR A 181 -4.40 6.89 -2.74
N LEU A 182 -4.06 5.63 -2.46
CA LEU A 182 -3.52 5.21 -1.16
C LEU A 182 -2.15 5.83 -0.88
N GLN A 183 -1.25 5.90 -1.87
CA GLN A 183 0.05 6.56 -1.70
C GLN A 183 -0.08 8.05 -1.37
N LEU A 184 -0.93 8.79 -2.11
CA LEU A 184 -1.15 10.21 -1.87
C LEU A 184 -1.85 10.46 -0.52
N LEU A 185 -2.83 9.64 -0.16
CA LEU A 185 -3.50 9.71 1.13
C LEU A 185 -2.52 9.41 2.28
N ALA A 186 -1.67 8.40 2.15
CA ALA A 186 -0.66 8.06 3.14
C ALA A 186 0.38 9.19 3.31
N ALA A 187 0.83 9.79 2.21
CA ALA A 187 1.72 10.95 2.25
C ALA A 187 1.07 12.14 2.98
N LEU A 188 -0.19 12.45 2.66
CA LEU A 188 -0.93 13.51 3.33
C LEU A 188 -1.09 13.25 4.84
N LEU A 189 -1.49 12.03 5.22
CA LEU A 189 -1.62 11.64 6.63
C LEU A 189 -0.30 11.68 7.38
N ALA A 190 0.82 11.34 6.72
CA ALA A 190 2.16 11.43 7.28
C ALA A 190 2.58 12.88 7.53
N LEU A 191 2.31 13.79 6.58
CA LEU A 191 2.58 15.22 6.73
C LEU A 191 1.76 15.83 7.88
N ILE A 192 0.47 15.54 7.94
CA ILE A 192 -0.41 15.97 9.05
C ILE A 192 0.13 15.42 10.39
N SER A 193 0.56 14.16 10.41
CA SER A 193 1.11 13.51 11.61
C SER A 193 2.47 14.05 12.04
N ALA A 194 3.27 14.60 11.12
CA ALA A 194 4.57 15.22 11.40
C ALA A 194 4.42 16.64 12.00
N ILE A 195 3.45 17.40 11.49
CA ILE A 195 3.15 18.77 11.93
C ILE A 195 2.40 18.76 13.26
N GLY A 196 1.50 17.78 13.45
CA GLY A 196 0.62 17.68 14.61
C GLY A 196 1.33 17.67 15.97
N PRO A 197 0.63 18.10 17.04
CA PRO A 197 1.17 18.06 18.40
C PRO A 197 1.57 16.63 18.79
N PRO A 198 2.59 16.44 19.65
CA PRO A 198 3.01 15.12 20.09
C PRO A 198 1.82 14.39 20.68
N ARG A 199 1.71 13.09 20.38
CA ARG A 199 0.69 12.20 20.95
C ARG A 199 0.79 12.36 22.47
N ARG A 200 -0.18 13.05 23.09
CA ARG A 200 -0.36 12.92 24.54
C ARG A 200 -0.64 11.43 24.72
N ALA A 201 0.20 10.76 25.51
CA ALA A 201 -0.12 9.41 25.97
C ALA A 201 -1.60 9.42 26.38
N PRO A 202 -2.38 8.37 26.07
CA PRO A 202 -3.75 8.30 26.56
C PRO A 202 -3.66 8.62 28.04
N SER A 203 -4.28 9.74 28.43
CA SER A 203 -4.54 10.00 29.83
C SER A 203 -5.41 8.85 30.23
N ILE A 204 -4.79 7.79 30.75
CA ILE A 204 -5.46 6.77 31.54
C ILE A 204 -6.34 7.60 32.44
N LEU A 205 -7.65 7.48 32.26
CA LEU A 205 -8.65 8.10 33.10
C LEU A 205 -8.15 7.90 34.51
N THR A 206 -7.64 8.97 35.10
CA THR A 206 -7.27 9.00 36.50
C THR A 206 -8.63 9.00 37.16
N LEU A 207 -9.18 7.80 37.33
CA LEU A 207 -10.31 7.56 38.21
C LEU A 207 -9.71 7.73 39.61
N SER A 208 -9.46 8.98 39.99
CA SER A 208 -9.20 9.35 41.36
C SER A 208 -10.53 9.19 42.06
N THR A 209 -10.85 7.97 42.49
CA THR A 209 -11.80 7.77 43.57
C THR A 209 -11.11 8.32 44.82
N PRO A 210 -11.57 9.44 45.41
CA PRO A 210 -11.09 9.83 46.71
C PRO A 210 -11.60 8.78 47.72
N LEU A 211 -10.76 7.82 48.07
CA LEU A 211 -10.97 7.05 49.30
C LEU A 211 -10.68 8.01 50.44
N SER A 212 -11.71 8.72 50.87
CA SER A 212 -11.73 9.52 52.09
C SER A 212 -11.61 8.57 53.29
N SER A 213 -10.38 8.14 53.60
CA SER A 213 -10.05 7.62 54.91
C SER A 213 -9.76 8.80 55.84
N ARG A 214 -10.30 8.76 57.06
CA ARG A 214 -10.28 9.84 58.07
C ARG A 214 -8.89 10.21 58.60
N LYS A 215 -7.81 9.68 57.99
CA LYS A 215 -6.41 9.95 58.32
C LYS A 215 -5.60 9.97 57.01
N GLY A 216 -5.30 11.17 56.51
CA GLY A 216 -4.35 11.39 55.41
C GLY A 216 -4.91 11.18 53.99
N LYS A 217 -4.60 12.10 53.08
CA LYS A 217 -4.91 11.97 51.66
C LYS A 217 -3.87 11.05 51.01
N SER A 218 -4.23 9.79 50.78
CA SER A 218 -3.39 8.86 50.03
C SER A 218 -3.79 8.87 48.56
N ARG A 219 -2.84 9.05 47.64
CA ARG A 219 -3.05 8.92 46.19
C ARG A 219 -2.42 7.63 45.68
N ALA A 220 -3.24 6.75 45.11
CA ALA A 220 -2.76 5.58 44.38
C ALA A 220 -2.49 5.96 42.92
N VAL A 221 -1.28 5.68 42.44
CA VAL A 221 -0.86 5.89 41.05
C VAL A 221 -0.39 4.56 40.49
N TYR A 222 -1.05 4.07 39.43
CA TYR A 222 -0.61 2.86 38.74
C TYR A 222 0.36 3.22 37.62
N ARG A 223 1.61 2.74 37.70
CA ARG A 223 2.66 3.04 36.71
C ARG A 223 3.47 1.79 36.39
N GLY A 224 3.44 1.38 35.12
CA GLY A 224 4.27 0.28 34.59
C GLY A 224 3.93 -1.10 35.15
N GLY A 225 2.64 -1.41 35.37
CA GLY A 225 2.22 -2.70 35.92
C GLY A 225 2.39 -2.84 37.44
N ARG A 226 2.78 -1.77 38.13
CA ARG A 226 2.87 -1.71 39.60
C ARG A 226 2.04 -0.56 40.16
N LEU A 227 1.39 -0.83 41.29
CA LEU A 227 0.64 0.16 42.07
C LEU A 227 1.61 0.89 43.00
N TRP A 228 1.68 2.21 42.88
CA TRP A 228 2.43 3.09 43.76
C TRP A 228 1.46 3.82 44.68
N LEU A 229 1.65 3.73 45.99
CA LEU A 229 0.90 4.52 46.97
C LEU A 229 1.76 5.71 47.36
N LEU A 230 1.31 6.91 46.99
CA LEU A 230 1.91 8.17 47.46
C LEU A 230 1.09 8.68 48.64
N GLN A 231 1.72 8.75 49.80
CA GLN A 231 1.16 9.37 50.99
C GLN A 231 1.65 10.82 51.06
N ASP A 232 0.71 11.76 51.06
CA ASP A 232 1.01 13.19 51.08
C ASP A 232 1.13 13.67 52.52
N ASP A 233 2.31 13.44 53.13
CA ASP A 233 2.63 13.94 54.47
C ASP A 233 3.11 15.40 54.38
N ARG A 234 2.20 16.31 54.04
CA ARG A 234 2.36 17.74 54.35
C ARG A 234 1.41 18.11 55.47
N ASN A 235 1.89 17.93 56.70
CA ASN A 235 1.28 18.52 57.87
C ASN A 235 2.30 19.53 58.44
N GLU A 236 2.37 20.71 57.83
CA GLU A 236 2.95 21.89 58.46
C GLU A 236 1.81 22.67 59.14
N ASP A 237 1.90 22.67 60.47
CA ASP A 237 1.52 23.70 61.46
C ASP A 237 0.06 24.16 61.69
N ALA A 238 -0.21 24.22 62.99
CA ALA A 238 -1.36 24.68 63.79
C ALA A 238 -1.80 26.14 63.51
N PRO A 239 -2.76 26.78 64.24
CA PRO A 239 -3.54 26.37 65.42
C PRO A 239 -5.05 26.68 65.32
N LEU A 240 -5.83 26.40 66.37
CA LEU A 240 -6.83 27.33 66.95
C LEU A 240 -7.53 26.67 68.16
N ALA A 241 -7.38 27.33 69.30
CA ALA A 241 -8.22 27.16 70.47
C ALA A 241 -9.67 27.60 70.17
N CYS A 242 -10.65 27.02 70.88
CA CYS A 242 -11.64 27.78 71.65
C CYS A 242 -12.58 26.84 72.45
N THR A 243 -12.68 27.19 73.74
CA THR A 243 -13.64 26.81 74.81
C THR A 243 -13.75 25.35 75.23
#